data_AF-A0A0J6IWQ3-F1
#
_entry.id   AF-A0A0J6IWQ3-F1
#
_cell.length_a   1.000
_cell.length_b   1.000
_cell.length_c   1.000
_cell.angle_alpha   90.00
_cell.angle_beta   90.00
_cell.angle_gamma   90.00
#
_symmetry.space_group_name_H-M   'P 1'
#
loop_
_entity.id
_entity.type
_entity.pdbx_description
1 polymer ?
#
loop_
_entity_poly.entity_id
_entity_poly.type
_entity_poly.pdbx_seq_one_letter_code
_entity_poly.pdbx_strand_id
1 'polypeptide(L)'
;MAHAPQLRIPATYMRGGTSKGVFFRLQDLPAAAQTPGPARDALLQRVIGSPDPYAKQIDGMGGATSSTSKTVIVAPSTRPDHDVDYLFGQVAIERAFVDWSGNCGNLSAAVGPFAIAAGLVDPARIPRDGLATVRIWQANIGKTIVAQVPMSDGAVQETGDFELDGVTFPAAEIALEFLDPAADEDGAGGTMFPTGNLVDTLEVPGVGSFQATLINAGIPTIFLEAQALGYRGTELQDAINGDAQALQRFETIRAYGALRMGLIATLDDAATRQHTPKVAFVAPPADYTASSGKPVAAADIDLLVRAMSMGKLHHAMMGTAAVAIGTAAAIPGTLVNRAAGGGGRTAVRFGHPSGTLRVGAEARQVDGQWTVTKALMSRSARVLMEGWVRVPETPAG
;
A
#
# COMPACT_ATOMS: atom_id res chain seq x y z
N MET A 1 8.33 -42.64 -3.60
CA MET A 1 6.88 -42.43 -3.33
C MET A 1 6.40 -41.34 -4.29
N ALA A 2 5.20 -41.46 -4.86
CA ALA A 2 4.71 -40.50 -5.86
C ALA A 2 4.34 -39.11 -5.28
N HIS A 3 4.11 -39.02 -3.97
CA HIS A 3 3.80 -37.77 -3.27
C HIS A 3 4.60 -37.66 -1.98
N ALA A 4 5.44 -36.62 -1.89
CA ALA A 4 6.19 -36.30 -0.68
C ALA A 4 5.29 -35.58 0.35
N PRO A 5 5.59 -35.67 1.66
CA PRO A 5 4.98 -34.81 2.66
C PRO A 5 5.20 -33.33 2.35
N GLN A 6 4.28 -32.48 2.79
CA GLN A 6 4.41 -31.04 2.61
C GLN A 6 5.62 -30.46 3.36
N LEU A 7 6.24 -29.45 2.76
CA LEU A 7 7.25 -28.61 3.41
C LEU A 7 6.61 -27.83 4.56
N ARG A 8 7.38 -27.58 5.63
CA ARG A 8 7.00 -26.68 6.73
C ARG A 8 7.91 -25.48 6.70
N ILE A 9 7.36 -24.29 6.50
CA ILE A 9 8.14 -23.06 6.35
C ILE A 9 7.74 -22.10 7.47
N PRO A 10 8.66 -21.68 8.35
CA PRO A 10 8.36 -20.71 9.40
C PRO A 10 7.77 -19.43 8.82
N ALA A 11 6.67 -18.97 9.41
CA ALA A 11 5.96 -17.78 8.95
C ALA A 11 5.10 -17.17 10.05
N THR A 12 4.83 -15.88 9.92
CA THR A 12 3.91 -15.15 10.79
C THR A 12 2.82 -14.50 9.95
N TYR A 13 1.56 -14.78 10.26
CA TYR A 13 0.42 -14.13 9.62
C TYR A 13 0.00 -12.93 10.46
N MET A 14 0.11 -11.74 9.88
CA MET A 14 -0.09 -10.48 10.61
C MET A 14 -1.13 -9.60 9.95
N ARG A 15 -1.83 -8.82 10.77
CA ARG A 15 -2.51 -7.61 10.34
C ARG A 15 -1.52 -6.45 10.45
N GLY A 16 -1.35 -5.70 9.37
CA GLY A 16 -0.68 -4.40 9.37
C GLY A 16 -1.64 -3.37 8.78
N GLY A 17 -2.01 -2.36 9.55
CA GLY A 17 -3.08 -1.42 9.20
C GLY A 17 -4.37 -2.17 8.85
N THR A 18 -4.93 -1.85 7.67
CA THR A 18 -6.15 -2.43 7.10
C THR A 18 -5.87 -3.57 6.09
N SER A 19 -4.72 -4.24 6.22
CA SER A 19 -4.32 -5.36 5.36
C SER A 19 -3.84 -6.54 6.20
N LYS A 20 -3.88 -7.74 5.60
CA LYS A 20 -3.28 -8.96 6.16
C LYS A 20 -2.24 -9.51 5.19
N GLY A 21 -1.15 -10.06 5.72
CA GLY A 21 -0.10 -10.66 4.92
C GLY A 21 0.64 -11.77 5.66
N VAL A 22 1.28 -12.65 4.89
CA VAL A 22 2.18 -13.70 5.41
C VAL A 22 3.61 -13.18 5.38
N PHE A 23 4.25 -13.13 6.55
CA PHE A 23 5.59 -12.61 6.77
C PHE A 23 6.58 -13.75 6.93
N PHE A 24 7.75 -13.59 6.31
CA PHE A 24 8.85 -14.54 6.34
C PHE A 24 10.15 -13.81 6.70
N ARG A 25 11.01 -14.47 7.48
CA ARG A 25 12.43 -14.13 7.47
C ARG A 25 13.06 -14.73 6.22
N LEU A 26 13.96 -14.01 5.57
CA LEU A 26 14.62 -14.49 4.36
C LEU A 26 15.29 -15.87 4.57
N GLN A 27 16.00 -16.02 5.69
CA GLN A 27 16.73 -17.24 6.05
C GLN A 27 15.83 -18.46 6.32
N ASP A 28 14.54 -18.26 6.58
CA ASP A 28 13.59 -19.34 6.84
C ASP A 28 12.98 -19.91 5.55
N LEU A 29 13.15 -19.20 4.42
CA LEU A 29 12.71 -19.70 3.12
C LEU A 29 13.60 -20.86 2.65
N PRO A 30 13.05 -21.81 1.87
CA PRO A 30 13.87 -22.79 1.15
C PRO A 30 14.96 -22.11 0.33
N ALA A 31 16.14 -22.72 0.23
CA ALA A 31 17.32 -22.12 -0.42
C ALA A 31 17.03 -21.54 -1.82
N ALA A 32 16.25 -22.27 -2.63
CA ALA A 32 15.85 -21.82 -3.98
C ALA A 32 14.95 -20.56 -3.98
N ALA A 33 14.28 -20.25 -2.87
CA ALA A 33 13.44 -19.07 -2.71
C ALA A 33 14.13 -17.91 -1.95
N GLN A 34 15.37 -18.11 -1.47
CA GLN A 34 16.15 -17.05 -0.81
C GLN A 34 16.70 -16.02 -1.81
N THR A 35 16.68 -16.30 -3.11
CA THR A 35 16.96 -15.30 -4.16
C THR A 35 15.68 -14.95 -4.93
N PRO A 36 15.57 -13.74 -5.50
CA PRO A 36 14.45 -13.40 -6.38
C PRO A 36 14.42 -14.32 -7.60
N GLY A 37 13.23 -14.80 -7.96
CA GLY A 37 13.05 -15.63 -9.15
C GLY A 37 11.84 -16.57 -9.08
N PRO A 38 11.67 -17.42 -10.12
CA PRO A 38 10.47 -18.25 -10.28
C PRO A 38 10.18 -19.19 -9.11
N ALA A 39 11.22 -19.72 -8.44
CA ALA A 39 11.05 -20.60 -7.28
C ALA A 39 10.43 -19.86 -6.07
N ARG A 40 10.86 -18.62 -5.83
CA ARG A 40 10.24 -17.75 -4.81
C ARG A 40 8.79 -17.44 -5.19
N ASP A 41 8.56 -17.04 -6.43
CA ASP A 41 7.22 -16.65 -6.88
C ASP A 41 6.25 -17.83 -6.80
N ALA A 42 6.66 -19.03 -7.22
CA ALA A 42 5.85 -20.25 -7.14
C ALA A 42 5.55 -20.62 -5.68
N LEU A 43 6.54 -20.52 -4.78
CA LEU A 43 6.35 -20.75 -3.35
C LEU A 43 5.27 -19.81 -2.79
N LEU A 44 5.41 -18.51 -3.01
CA LEU A 44 4.52 -17.50 -2.45
C LEU A 44 3.11 -17.59 -3.03
N GLN A 45 2.99 -17.89 -4.33
CA GLN A 45 1.72 -18.20 -4.97
C GLN A 45 1.05 -19.40 -4.29
N ARG A 46 1.79 -20.49 -4.07
CA ARG A 46 1.23 -21.69 -3.43
C ARG A 46 0.82 -21.48 -1.97
N VAL A 47 1.61 -20.70 -1.21
CA VAL A 47 1.28 -20.29 0.18
C VAL A 47 -0.04 -19.53 0.21
N ILE A 48 -0.22 -18.59 -0.72
CA ILE A 48 -1.41 -17.74 -0.77
C ILE A 48 -2.62 -18.50 -1.35
N GLY A 49 -2.40 -19.52 -2.17
CA GLY A 49 -3.47 -20.28 -2.84
C GLY A 49 -3.81 -19.67 -4.20
N SER A 50 -2.79 -19.27 -4.97
CA SER A 50 -2.91 -18.70 -6.31
C SER A 50 -2.07 -19.48 -7.34
N PRO A 51 -2.39 -19.41 -8.65
CA PRO A 51 -3.61 -18.85 -9.22
C PRO A 51 -4.85 -19.68 -8.84
N ASP A 52 -5.94 -19.01 -8.49
CA ASP A 52 -7.21 -19.66 -8.16
C ASP A 52 -8.31 -19.24 -9.15
N PRO A 53 -8.78 -20.14 -10.04
CA PRO A 53 -9.87 -19.85 -10.97
C PRO A 53 -11.22 -19.61 -10.27
N TYR A 54 -11.36 -19.98 -8.99
CA TYR A 54 -12.57 -19.74 -8.20
C TYR A 54 -12.58 -18.36 -7.54
N ALA A 55 -11.44 -17.65 -7.55
CA ALA A 55 -11.24 -16.38 -6.88
C ALA A 55 -11.65 -16.40 -5.39
N LYS A 56 -11.35 -17.49 -4.68
CA LYS A 56 -11.63 -17.69 -3.24
C LYS A 56 -10.39 -17.92 -2.38
N GLN A 57 -9.28 -18.36 -2.97
CA GLN A 57 -8.03 -18.73 -2.30
C GLN A 57 -8.25 -19.75 -1.15
N ILE A 58 -9.21 -20.67 -1.33
CA ILE A 58 -9.61 -21.65 -0.30
C ILE A 58 -8.45 -22.59 0.08
N ASP A 59 -7.55 -22.90 -0.86
CA ASP A 59 -6.41 -23.80 -0.65
C ASP A 59 -5.11 -23.03 -0.32
N GLY A 60 -5.22 -21.95 0.45
CA GLY A 60 -4.09 -21.15 0.88
C GLY A 60 -4.42 -20.12 1.96
N MET A 61 -3.44 -19.26 2.26
CA MET A 61 -3.55 -18.23 3.29
C MET A 61 -4.23 -16.93 2.81
N GLY A 62 -4.46 -16.82 1.50
CA GLY A 62 -5.12 -15.68 0.88
C GLY A 62 -6.58 -15.54 1.31
N GLY A 63 -7.09 -14.31 1.28
CA GLY A 63 -8.50 -14.03 1.61
C GLY A 63 -9.29 -13.46 0.43
N ALA A 64 -8.88 -13.78 -0.80
CA ALA A 64 -9.53 -13.38 -2.06
C ALA A 64 -9.79 -11.88 -2.25
N THR A 65 -8.96 -11.03 -1.64
CA THR A 65 -8.95 -9.58 -1.92
C THR A 65 -7.52 -9.09 -2.07
N SER A 66 -7.32 -7.97 -2.76
CA SER A 66 -5.99 -7.35 -2.86
C SER A 66 -5.39 -7.00 -1.49
N SER A 67 -6.23 -6.74 -0.48
CA SER A 67 -5.83 -6.43 0.91
C SER A 67 -5.43 -7.66 1.74
N THR A 68 -5.71 -8.87 1.25
CA THR A 68 -5.48 -10.15 1.95
C THR A 68 -4.70 -11.17 1.13
N SER A 69 -4.28 -10.84 -0.10
CA SER A 69 -3.41 -11.64 -0.97
C SER A 69 -2.01 -11.02 -1.03
N LYS A 70 -1.27 -11.09 0.09
CA LYS A 70 -0.02 -10.34 0.29
C LYS A 70 1.04 -11.17 1.00
N THR A 71 2.28 -11.06 0.56
CA THR A 71 3.44 -11.68 1.19
C THR A 71 4.51 -10.64 1.49
N VAL A 72 5.29 -10.89 2.55
CA VAL A 72 6.36 -10.02 3.01
C VAL A 72 7.58 -10.86 3.34
N ILE A 73 8.74 -10.44 2.85
CA ILE A 73 10.03 -11.02 3.20
C ILE A 73 10.85 -9.93 3.90
N VAL A 74 11.40 -10.25 5.07
CA VAL A 74 12.24 -9.35 5.85
C VAL A 74 13.60 -10.00 6.09
N ALA A 75 14.67 -9.22 5.97
CA ALA A 75 16.04 -9.63 6.23
C ALA A 75 16.78 -8.54 7.00
N PRO A 76 17.89 -8.86 7.71
CA PRO A 76 18.80 -7.83 8.19
C PRO A 76 19.29 -6.98 7.02
N SER A 77 19.32 -5.65 7.19
CA SER A 77 19.78 -4.77 6.11
C SER A 77 21.29 -4.80 5.97
N THR A 78 21.77 -4.70 4.73
CA THR A 78 23.18 -4.41 4.43
C THR A 78 23.40 -2.93 4.11
N ARG A 79 22.33 -2.12 4.08
CA ARG A 79 22.40 -0.69 3.81
C ARG A 79 22.84 0.05 5.08
N PRO A 80 23.75 1.04 4.97
CA PRO A 80 24.03 1.95 6.06
C PRO A 80 22.74 2.57 6.60
N ASP A 81 22.68 2.77 7.91
CA ASP A 81 21.57 3.42 8.62
C ASP A 81 20.20 2.74 8.52
N HIS A 82 20.15 1.46 8.11
CA HIS A 82 18.94 0.67 8.10
C HIS A 82 19.11 -0.58 8.98
N ASP A 83 18.03 -0.98 9.63
CA ASP A 83 18.01 -2.16 10.51
C ASP A 83 17.58 -3.40 9.70
N VAL A 84 16.57 -3.26 8.83
CA VAL A 84 16.03 -4.37 8.02
C VAL A 84 15.70 -3.97 6.59
N ASP A 85 15.87 -4.93 5.68
CA ASP A 85 15.34 -4.88 4.32
C ASP A 85 13.93 -5.46 4.30
N TYR A 86 13.00 -4.75 3.65
CA TYR A 86 11.61 -5.13 3.48
C TYR A 86 11.27 -5.30 2.00
N LEU A 87 10.87 -6.51 1.62
CA LEU A 87 10.34 -6.82 0.30
C LEU A 87 8.85 -7.20 0.37
N PHE A 88 8.04 -6.56 -0.45
CA PHE A 88 6.61 -6.80 -0.58
C PHE A 88 6.26 -7.48 -1.90
N GLY A 89 5.49 -8.57 -1.82
CA GLY A 89 4.91 -9.26 -2.97
C GLY A 89 3.39 -9.14 -2.98
N GLN A 90 2.81 -8.53 -4.00
CA GLN A 90 1.37 -8.58 -4.25
C GLN A 90 1.07 -9.81 -5.10
N VAL A 91 0.47 -10.83 -4.50
CA VAL A 91 0.12 -12.07 -5.23
C VAL A 91 -1.21 -11.87 -5.95
N ALA A 92 -1.22 -12.10 -7.27
CA ALA A 92 -2.44 -12.06 -8.07
C ALA A 92 -3.37 -13.22 -7.67
N ILE A 93 -4.69 -12.98 -7.67
CA ILE A 93 -5.66 -14.01 -7.26
C ILE A 93 -5.81 -15.04 -8.38
N GLU A 94 -6.14 -14.59 -9.59
CA GLU A 94 -6.51 -15.48 -10.71
C GLU A 94 -5.34 -15.82 -11.64
N ARG A 95 -4.18 -15.16 -11.48
CA ARG A 95 -3.03 -15.28 -12.38
C ARG A 95 -1.79 -15.76 -11.64
N ALA A 96 -0.96 -16.52 -12.35
CA ALA A 96 0.30 -17.04 -11.82
C ALA A 96 1.38 -15.93 -11.78
N PHE A 97 1.21 -14.95 -10.88
CA PHE A 97 2.02 -13.75 -10.87
C PHE A 97 2.17 -13.16 -9.46
N VAL A 98 3.38 -12.72 -9.13
CA VAL A 98 3.70 -11.92 -7.95
C VAL A 98 4.25 -10.58 -8.43
N ASP A 99 3.56 -9.50 -8.06
CA ASP A 99 4.00 -8.15 -8.40
C ASP A 99 4.92 -7.60 -7.30
N TRP A 100 6.16 -7.30 -7.68
CA TRP A 100 7.20 -6.75 -6.82
C TRP A 100 7.46 -5.25 -7.06
N SER A 101 6.65 -4.58 -7.88
CA SER A 101 6.92 -3.21 -8.36
C SER A 101 6.65 -2.08 -7.36
N GLY A 102 6.03 -2.38 -6.22
CA GLY A 102 5.59 -1.35 -5.28
C GLY A 102 5.74 -1.73 -3.82
N ASN A 103 5.34 -0.80 -2.96
CA ASN A 103 5.29 -0.98 -1.52
C ASN A 103 3.85 -1.22 -1.02
N CYS A 104 3.70 -1.86 0.14
CA CYS A 104 2.44 -1.90 0.89
C CYS A 104 2.55 -1.09 2.19
N GLY A 105 2.15 0.18 2.14
CA GLY A 105 2.24 1.08 3.30
C GLY A 105 1.42 0.65 4.52
N ASN A 106 0.40 -0.20 4.34
CA ASN A 106 -0.33 -0.80 5.47
C ASN A 106 0.52 -1.86 6.19
N LEU A 107 1.18 -2.75 5.42
CA LEU A 107 2.03 -3.80 5.99
C LEU A 107 3.36 -3.26 6.50
N SER A 108 3.82 -2.07 6.08
CA SER A 108 4.94 -1.37 6.71
C SER A 108 4.77 -1.22 8.23
N ALA A 109 3.54 -1.07 8.73
CA ALA A 109 3.25 -1.03 10.17
C ALA A 109 3.55 -2.34 10.91
N ALA A 110 3.50 -3.47 10.21
CA ALA A 110 3.79 -4.79 10.77
C ALA A 110 5.27 -5.20 10.59
N VAL A 111 6.02 -4.57 9.68
CA VAL A 111 7.43 -4.88 9.45
C VAL A 111 8.29 -4.58 10.67
N GLY A 112 8.10 -3.42 11.31
CA GLY A 112 8.84 -3.06 12.54
C GLY A 112 8.62 -4.08 13.68
N PRO A 113 7.36 -4.32 14.09
CA PRO A 113 7.01 -5.39 15.03
C PRO A 113 7.58 -6.75 14.67
N PHE A 114 7.43 -7.18 13.41
CA PHE A 114 7.95 -8.45 12.93
C PHE A 114 9.47 -8.51 13.07
N ALA A 115 10.20 -7.47 12.65
CA ALA A 115 11.65 -7.42 12.69
C ALA A 115 12.20 -7.54 14.12
N ILE A 116 11.57 -6.88 15.08
CA ILE A 116 11.93 -6.98 16.50
C ILE A 116 11.69 -8.41 17.00
N ALA A 117 10.47 -8.94 16.84
CA ALA A 117 10.11 -10.28 17.30
C ALA A 117 10.91 -11.41 16.61
N ALA A 118 11.31 -11.19 15.35
CA ALA A 118 12.10 -12.09 14.53
C ALA A 118 13.60 -12.08 14.85
N GLY A 119 14.06 -11.18 15.74
CA GLY A 119 15.48 -11.01 16.09
C GLY A 119 16.32 -10.42 14.96
N LEU A 120 15.72 -9.57 14.11
CA LEU A 120 16.39 -8.96 12.96
C LEU A 120 16.93 -7.54 13.23
N VAL A 121 16.59 -6.95 14.39
CA VAL A 121 17.04 -5.62 14.81
C VAL A 121 18.10 -5.78 15.89
N ASP A 122 19.13 -4.93 15.85
CA ASP A 122 20.17 -4.87 16.89
C ASP A 122 19.53 -4.69 18.29
N PRO A 123 19.77 -5.61 19.24
CA PRO A 123 19.26 -5.50 20.61
C PRO A 123 19.59 -4.18 21.31
N ALA A 124 20.69 -3.52 20.97
CA ALA A 124 21.05 -2.22 21.53
C ALA A 124 20.06 -1.09 21.15
N ARG A 125 19.26 -1.30 20.09
CA ARG A 125 18.22 -0.37 19.62
C ARG A 125 16.83 -0.70 20.15
N ILE A 126 16.69 -1.82 20.87
CA ILE A 126 15.41 -2.29 21.41
C ILE A 126 15.38 -1.97 22.91
N PRO A 127 14.66 -0.91 23.35
CA PRO A 127 14.50 -0.65 24.76
C PRO A 127 13.61 -1.71 25.42
N ARG A 128 13.78 -1.91 26.73
CA ARG A 128 12.86 -2.75 27.52
C ARG A 128 11.44 -2.18 27.48
N ASP A 129 11.29 -0.87 27.68
CA ASP A 129 10.01 -0.16 27.70
C ASP A 129 10.15 1.15 26.91
N GLY A 130 9.09 1.60 26.24
CA GLY A 130 9.07 2.87 25.49
C GLY A 130 8.89 2.68 23.98
N LEU A 131 9.68 3.37 23.17
CA LEU A 131 9.59 3.32 21.70
C LEU A 131 10.90 2.80 21.10
N ALA A 132 10.81 1.75 20.29
CA ALA A 132 11.88 1.29 19.41
C ALA A 132 11.74 1.96 18.03
N THR A 133 12.79 2.64 17.58
CA THR A 133 12.84 3.20 16.22
C THR A 133 13.46 2.19 15.26
N VAL A 134 12.63 1.57 14.42
CA VAL A 134 13.06 0.62 13.38
C VAL A 134 13.18 1.32 12.04
N ARG A 135 14.37 1.30 11.44
CA ARG A 135 14.69 1.89 10.14
C ARG A 135 14.61 0.81 9.07
N ILE A 136 13.62 0.92 8.20
CA ILE A 136 13.25 -0.10 7.22
C ILE A 136 13.68 0.39 5.84
N TRP A 137 14.55 -0.38 5.18
CA TRP A 137 14.84 -0.20 3.76
C TRP A 137 13.76 -0.89 2.94
N GLN A 138 12.91 -0.11 2.29
CA GLN A 138 11.89 -0.65 1.38
C GLN A 138 12.56 -1.04 0.06
N ALA A 139 12.85 -2.33 -0.10
CA ALA A 139 13.67 -2.85 -1.19
C ALA A 139 13.00 -2.85 -2.56
N ASN A 140 11.66 -2.79 -2.64
CA ASN A 140 10.94 -2.70 -3.92
C ASN A 140 11.13 -1.33 -4.57
N ILE A 141 11.13 -0.25 -3.78
CA ILE A 141 11.14 1.13 -4.27
C ILE A 141 12.40 1.92 -3.91
N GLY A 142 13.30 1.33 -3.12
CA GLY A 142 14.55 1.95 -2.70
C GLY A 142 14.35 3.18 -1.80
N LYS A 143 13.46 3.10 -0.82
CA LYS A 143 13.14 4.23 0.07
C LYS A 143 13.18 3.83 1.54
N THR A 144 13.45 4.80 2.41
CA THR A 144 13.47 4.62 3.85
C THR A 144 12.08 4.80 4.45
N ILE A 145 11.70 3.87 5.34
CA ILE A 145 10.52 3.98 6.19
C ILE A 145 10.99 3.85 7.64
N VAL A 146 10.55 4.74 8.51
CA VAL A 146 10.82 4.66 9.95
C VAL A 146 9.53 4.25 10.66
N ALA A 147 9.61 3.21 11.49
CA ALA A 147 8.52 2.76 12.34
C ALA A 147 8.87 3.01 13.81
N GLN A 148 7.98 3.72 14.51
CA GLN A 148 8.05 3.89 15.96
C GLN A 148 7.22 2.80 16.62
N VAL A 149 7.88 1.74 17.09
CA VAL A 149 7.24 0.54 17.62
C VAL A 149 7.19 0.62 19.15
N PRO A 150 6.01 0.61 19.78
CA PRO A 150 5.91 0.60 21.22
C PRO A 150 6.39 -0.73 21.80
N MET A 151 7.11 -0.65 22.92
CA MET A 151 7.74 -1.74 23.63
C MET A 151 7.32 -1.74 25.09
N SER A 152 7.05 -2.93 25.62
CA SER A 152 6.75 -3.19 27.04
C SER A 152 7.42 -4.50 27.46
N ASP A 153 8.12 -4.50 28.59
CA ASP A 153 8.80 -5.67 29.14
C ASP A 153 9.73 -6.42 28.16
N GLY A 154 10.37 -5.68 27.26
CA GLY A 154 11.30 -6.20 26.25
C GLY A 154 10.61 -6.86 25.04
N ALA A 155 9.29 -6.76 24.93
CA ALA A 155 8.50 -7.27 23.82
C ALA A 155 7.69 -6.16 23.13
N VAL A 156 7.28 -6.41 21.90
CA VAL A 156 6.43 -5.47 21.16
C VAL A 156 5.07 -5.32 21.86
N GLN A 157 4.68 -4.10 22.15
CA GLN A 157 3.35 -3.76 22.65
C GLN A 157 2.35 -3.79 21.48
N GLU A 158 1.58 -4.87 21.34
CA GLU A 158 0.60 -5.00 20.24
C GLU A 158 -0.79 -4.47 20.60
N THR A 159 -1.19 -4.56 21.87
CA THR A 159 -2.51 -4.13 22.35
C THR A 159 -2.51 -2.66 22.76
N GLY A 160 -3.65 -2.00 22.67
CA GLY A 160 -3.81 -0.58 22.98
C GLY A 160 -5.22 -0.12 22.65
N ASP A 161 -5.44 1.18 22.73
CA ASP A 161 -6.72 1.87 22.52
C ASP A 161 -6.77 2.69 21.22
N PHE A 162 -5.71 2.66 20.41
CA PHE A 162 -5.68 3.35 19.12
C PHE A 162 -6.62 2.67 18.12
N GLU A 163 -7.62 3.44 17.67
CA GLU A 163 -8.56 3.03 16.64
C GLU A 163 -8.08 3.46 15.25
N LEU A 164 -8.29 2.58 14.28
CA LEU A 164 -8.03 2.85 12.86
C LEU A 164 -9.27 2.47 12.07
N ASP A 165 -9.91 3.45 11.43
CA ASP A 165 -11.11 3.19 10.62
C ASP A 165 -10.81 2.14 9.53
N GLY A 166 -11.61 1.05 9.52
CA GLY A 166 -11.36 -0.16 8.71
C GLY A 166 -10.62 -1.29 9.44
N VAL A 167 -10.25 -1.10 10.70
CA VAL A 167 -9.79 -2.14 11.63
C VAL A 167 -10.84 -2.28 12.75
N THR A 168 -11.29 -3.51 12.99
CA THR A 168 -12.42 -3.78 13.88
C THR A 168 -12.13 -3.54 15.36
N PHE A 169 -10.89 -3.78 15.80
CA PHE A 169 -10.51 -3.71 17.22
C PHE A 169 -9.31 -2.78 17.40
N PRO A 170 -9.25 -2.03 18.51
CA PRO A 170 -8.12 -1.17 18.79
C PRO A 170 -6.84 -1.98 19.06
N ALA A 171 -5.71 -1.32 18.91
CA ALA A 171 -4.37 -1.88 19.12
C ALA A 171 -3.41 -0.76 19.51
N ALA A 172 -2.13 -1.06 19.70
CA ALA A 172 -1.14 -0.02 19.93
C ALA A 172 -0.92 0.83 18.66
N GLU A 173 -0.73 2.13 18.83
CA GLU A 173 -0.36 3.03 17.75
C GLU A 173 1.09 2.79 17.31
N ILE A 174 1.30 2.76 15.99
CA ILE A 174 2.60 2.70 15.35
C ILE A 174 2.66 3.88 14.39
N ALA A 175 3.45 4.89 14.73
CA ALA A 175 3.73 6.01 13.85
C ALA A 175 4.72 5.58 12.76
N LEU A 176 4.37 5.87 11.51
CA LEU A 176 5.19 5.62 10.34
C LEU A 176 5.62 6.93 9.67
N GLU A 177 6.88 6.96 9.29
CA GLU A 177 7.48 8.05 8.53
C GLU A 177 8.01 7.50 7.21
N PHE A 178 7.52 8.03 6.10
CA PHE A 178 8.03 7.74 4.77
C PHE A 178 8.96 8.89 4.39
N LEU A 179 10.27 8.64 4.41
CA LEU A 179 11.29 9.66 4.15
C LEU A 179 11.49 9.81 2.64
N ASP A 180 11.61 11.06 2.19
CA ASP A 180 11.76 11.44 0.78
C ASP A 180 10.86 10.61 -0.15
N PRO A 181 9.53 10.61 0.09
CA PRO A 181 8.61 9.65 -0.53
C PRO A 181 8.44 9.85 -2.04
N ALA A 182 8.92 10.97 -2.58
CA ALA A 182 8.96 11.22 -4.02
C ALA A 182 9.95 10.26 -4.70
N ALA A 183 9.60 9.74 -5.88
CA ALA A 183 10.54 8.99 -6.67
C ALA A 183 11.71 9.89 -7.14
N ASP A 184 12.91 9.29 -7.20
CA ASP A 184 14.12 9.95 -7.68
C ASP A 184 14.21 9.84 -9.22
N GLU A 185 14.97 10.72 -9.87
CA GLU A 185 15.13 10.73 -11.34
C GLU A 185 15.64 9.40 -11.91
N ASP A 186 16.48 8.67 -11.15
CA ASP A 186 17.04 7.36 -11.53
C ASP A 186 16.11 6.18 -11.22
N GLY A 187 14.97 6.42 -10.58
CA GLY A 187 13.97 5.40 -10.24
C GLY A 187 13.01 5.10 -11.39
N ALA A 188 12.36 3.93 -11.37
CA ALA A 188 11.42 3.46 -12.41
C ALA A 188 10.12 4.31 -12.57
N GLY A 189 10.05 5.51 -12.02
CA GLY A 189 8.90 6.40 -12.13
C GLY A 189 9.20 7.90 -12.13
N GLY A 190 10.47 8.31 -12.32
CA GLY A 190 10.84 9.72 -12.52
C GLY A 190 10.55 10.63 -11.33
N THR A 191 10.38 11.93 -11.61
CA THR A 191 10.16 12.99 -10.61
C THR A 191 8.79 12.89 -9.91
N MET A 192 8.59 13.67 -8.85
CA MET A 192 7.32 13.73 -8.10
C MET A 192 6.10 13.98 -9.00
N PHE A 193 6.24 14.82 -10.03
CA PHE A 193 5.23 15.03 -11.07
C PHE A 193 5.85 14.64 -12.42
N PRO A 194 5.68 13.39 -12.88
CA PRO A 194 6.38 12.89 -14.07
C PRO A 194 6.11 13.67 -15.35
N THR A 195 5.00 14.41 -15.43
CA THR A 195 4.63 15.27 -16.56
C THR A 195 5.19 16.69 -16.46
N GLY A 196 5.76 17.06 -15.31
CA GLY A 196 6.15 18.43 -14.95
C GLY A 196 5.00 19.32 -14.49
N ASN A 197 3.75 18.84 -14.53
CA ASN A 197 2.55 19.63 -14.20
C ASN A 197 1.90 19.17 -12.90
N LEU A 198 1.35 20.12 -12.13
CA LEU A 198 0.51 19.78 -10.96
C LEU A 198 -0.84 19.18 -11.37
N VAL A 199 -1.36 19.61 -12.53
CA VAL A 199 -2.59 19.12 -13.15
C VAL A 199 -2.37 19.05 -14.65
N ASP A 200 -2.67 17.91 -15.25
CA ASP A 200 -2.71 17.67 -16.69
C ASP A 200 -4.15 17.50 -17.15
N THR A 201 -4.38 17.75 -18.44
CA THR A 201 -5.54 17.19 -19.15
C THR A 201 -5.19 15.79 -19.64
N LEU A 202 -5.82 14.76 -19.09
CA LEU A 202 -5.68 13.37 -19.48
C LEU A 202 -6.77 12.99 -20.51
N GLU A 203 -6.35 12.86 -21.77
CA GLU A 203 -7.20 12.39 -22.86
C GLU A 203 -7.30 10.86 -22.86
N VAL A 204 -8.52 10.34 -22.79
CA VAL A 204 -8.82 8.89 -22.80
C VAL A 204 -9.81 8.60 -23.93
N PRO A 205 -9.33 8.26 -25.14
CA PRO A 205 -10.17 7.94 -26.29
C PRO A 205 -11.30 6.98 -25.97
N GLY A 206 -12.53 7.35 -26.37
CA GLY A 206 -13.75 6.58 -26.12
C GLY A 206 -14.30 6.67 -24.69
N VAL A 207 -13.62 7.38 -23.78
CA VAL A 207 -14.05 7.54 -22.38
C VAL A 207 -14.27 9.01 -22.02
N GLY A 208 -13.34 9.90 -22.38
CA GLY A 208 -13.44 11.34 -22.11
C GLY A 208 -12.10 12.03 -21.88
N SER A 209 -12.15 13.31 -21.55
CA SER A 209 -11.01 14.14 -21.18
C SER A 209 -11.18 14.57 -19.72
N PHE A 210 -10.14 14.38 -18.90
CA PHE A 210 -10.21 14.59 -17.46
C PHE A 210 -9.05 15.46 -16.98
N GLN A 211 -9.33 16.42 -16.10
CA GLN A 211 -8.27 17.02 -15.30
C GLN A 211 -7.73 15.96 -14.35
N ALA A 212 -6.41 15.79 -14.30
CA ALA A 212 -5.75 14.78 -13.49
C ALA A 212 -4.48 15.32 -12.82
N THR A 213 -4.28 15.01 -11.54
CA THR A 213 -2.95 15.10 -10.92
C THR A 213 -2.28 13.74 -11.03
N LEU A 214 -1.12 13.71 -11.67
CA LEU A 214 -0.29 12.52 -11.86
C LEU A 214 0.93 12.64 -10.96
N ILE A 215 0.90 11.98 -9.80
CA ILE A 215 1.95 12.12 -8.77
C ILE A 215 2.65 10.80 -8.50
N ASN A 216 3.96 10.86 -8.26
CA ASN A 216 4.77 9.73 -7.83
C ASN A 216 5.38 9.99 -6.45
N ALA A 217 4.55 9.81 -5.41
CA ALA A 217 4.95 9.92 -4.01
C ALA A 217 4.32 8.78 -3.20
N GLY A 218 5.16 7.94 -2.57
CA GLY A 218 4.75 6.69 -1.92
C GLY A 218 4.36 5.58 -2.91
N ILE A 219 3.51 5.88 -3.90
CA ILE A 219 3.23 5.05 -5.07
C ILE A 219 2.72 5.93 -6.22
N PRO A 220 3.05 5.65 -7.49
CA PRO A 220 2.47 6.36 -8.63
C PRO A 220 0.94 6.33 -8.56
N THR A 221 0.30 7.50 -8.57
CA THR A 221 -1.14 7.66 -8.37
C THR A 221 -1.71 8.74 -9.29
N ILE A 222 -2.81 8.40 -9.94
CA ILE A 222 -3.64 9.27 -10.77
C ILE A 222 -4.81 9.73 -9.91
N PHE A 223 -4.94 11.04 -9.69
CA PHE A 223 -6.09 11.64 -9.00
C PHE A 223 -6.97 12.39 -10.00
N LEU A 224 -8.27 12.11 -9.96
CA LEU A 224 -9.31 12.72 -10.80
C LEU A 224 -10.38 13.37 -9.93
N GLU A 225 -11.14 14.31 -10.47
CA GLU A 225 -12.32 14.84 -9.76
C GLU A 225 -13.49 13.86 -9.86
N ALA A 226 -14.16 13.60 -8.73
CA ALA A 226 -15.31 12.70 -8.68
C ALA A 226 -16.42 13.15 -9.64
N GLN A 227 -16.71 14.45 -9.68
CA GLN A 227 -17.77 15.02 -10.52
C GLN A 227 -17.50 14.81 -12.02
N ALA A 228 -16.24 14.90 -12.47
CA ALA A 228 -15.85 14.64 -13.86
C ALA A 228 -16.10 13.17 -14.27
N LEU A 229 -16.16 12.27 -13.29
CA LEU A 229 -16.48 10.86 -13.50
C LEU A 229 -17.97 10.55 -13.33
N GLY A 230 -18.78 11.51 -12.88
CA GLY A 230 -20.19 11.30 -12.53
C GLY A 230 -20.40 10.74 -11.10
N TYR A 231 -19.40 10.82 -10.24
CA TYR A 231 -19.44 10.35 -8.86
C TYR A 231 -19.54 11.52 -7.86
N ARG A 232 -20.03 11.21 -6.66
CA ARG A 232 -20.12 12.14 -5.53
C ARG A 232 -18.86 12.16 -4.68
N GLY A 233 -18.04 11.11 -4.72
CA GLY A 233 -16.89 10.92 -3.82
C GLY A 233 -17.24 10.16 -2.54
N THR A 234 -18.52 9.83 -2.34
CA THR A 234 -19.03 9.14 -1.13
C THR A 234 -19.31 7.66 -1.35
N GLU A 235 -19.10 7.15 -2.57
CA GLU A 235 -19.41 5.78 -3.00
C GLU A 235 -18.78 4.71 -2.09
N LEU A 236 -19.53 3.65 -1.80
CA LEU A 236 -19.02 2.43 -1.15
C LEU A 236 -18.73 1.34 -2.18
N GLN A 237 -18.14 0.22 -1.75
CA GLN A 237 -17.71 -0.85 -2.65
C GLN A 237 -18.84 -1.38 -3.54
N ASP A 238 -20.05 -1.57 -3.01
CA ASP A 238 -21.17 -2.14 -3.76
C ASP A 238 -21.65 -1.25 -4.92
N ALA A 239 -21.39 0.07 -4.84
CA ALA A 239 -21.74 1.01 -5.90
C ALA A 239 -20.81 0.92 -7.13
N ILE A 240 -19.63 0.32 -6.99
CA ILE A 240 -18.59 0.29 -8.05
C ILE A 240 -18.16 -1.14 -8.39
N ASN A 241 -17.96 -2.01 -7.39
CA ASN A 241 -17.35 -3.32 -7.58
C ASN A 241 -18.24 -4.35 -8.28
N GLY A 242 -19.56 -4.09 -8.32
CA GLY A 242 -20.55 -4.86 -9.06
C GLY A 242 -20.81 -4.34 -10.48
N ASP A 243 -20.28 -3.17 -10.84
CA ASP A 243 -20.48 -2.56 -12.16
C ASP A 243 -19.25 -2.80 -13.06
N ALA A 244 -19.34 -3.80 -13.93
CA ALA A 244 -18.27 -4.14 -14.85
C ALA A 244 -17.89 -2.98 -15.80
N GLN A 245 -18.83 -2.11 -16.17
CA GLN A 245 -18.55 -0.97 -17.05
C GLN A 245 -17.76 0.09 -16.29
N ALA A 246 -18.12 0.38 -15.03
CA ALA A 246 -17.35 1.27 -14.17
C ALA A 246 -15.93 0.76 -13.96
N LEU A 247 -15.76 -0.54 -13.67
CA LEU A 247 -14.44 -1.13 -13.47
C LEU A 247 -13.58 -1.05 -14.74
N GLN A 248 -14.15 -1.38 -15.91
CA GLN A 248 -13.45 -1.25 -17.18
C GLN A 248 -13.06 0.20 -17.47
N ARG A 249 -13.96 1.16 -17.20
CA ARG A 249 -13.69 2.58 -17.38
C ARG A 249 -12.51 3.05 -16.52
N PHE A 250 -12.47 2.66 -15.25
CA PHE A 250 -11.35 2.98 -14.36
C PHE A 250 -10.04 2.36 -14.83
N GLU A 251 -10.06 1.11 -15.32
CA GLU A 251 -8.86 0.45 -15.83
C GLU A 251 -8.33 1.13 -17.10
N THR A 252 -9.22 1.51 -18.02
CA THR A 252 -8.83 2.27 -19.21
C THR A 252 -8.20 3.61 -18.83
N ILE A 253 -8.81 4.37 -17.92
CA ILE A 253 -8.23 5.64 -17.44
C ILE A 253 -6.86 5.40 -16.78
N ARG A 254 -6.73 4.34 -15.97
CA ARG A 254 -5.47 3.97 -15.31
C ARG A 254 -4.37 3.68 -16.32
N ALA A 255 -4.66 2.90 -17.37
CA ALA A 255 -3.69 2.56 -18.41
C ALA A 255 -3.20 3.80 -19.17
N TYR A 256 -4.10 4.71 -19.54
CA TYR A 256 -3.72 5.98 -20.18
C TYR A 256 -2.92 6.89 -19.25
N GLY A 257 -3.28 6.96 -17.97
CA GLY A 257 -2.48 7.69 -16.98
C GLY A 257 -1.09 7.07 -16.79
N ALA A 258 -0.97 5.74 -16.79
CA ALA A 258 0.31 5.04 -16.73
C ALA A 258 1.21 5.37 -17.92
N LEU A 259 0.64 5.39 -19.13
CA LEU A 259 1.34 5.78 -20.35
C LEU A 259 1.78 7.25 -20.26
N ARG A 260 0.89 8.15 -19.81
CA ARG A 260 1.19 9.58 -19.65
C ARG A 260 2.29 9.85 -18.62
N MET A 261 2.37 9.02 -17.57
CA MET A 261 3.43 9.06 -16.55
C MET A 261 4.75 8.42 -17.00
N GLY A 262 4.79 7.79 -18.19
CA GLY A 262 5.98 7.08 -18.67
C GLY A 262 6.26 5.75 -17.96
N LEU A 263 5.29 5.18 -17.25
CA LEU A 263 5.44 3.93 -16.50
C LEU A 263 5.32 2.67 -17.36
N ILE A 264 4.76 2.83 -18.56
CA ILE A 264 4.58 1.80 -19.59
C ILE A 264 4.87 2.40 -20.96
N ALA A 265 5.33 1.58 -21.91
CA ALA A 265 5.63 2.03 -23.26
C ALA A 265 4.39 1.93 -24.18
N THR A 266 3.55 0.93 -23.95
CA THR A 266 2.32 0.68 -24.71
C THR A 266 1.16 0.43 -23.75
N LEU A 267 -0.09 0.60 -24.22
CA LEU A 267 -1.28 0.33 -23.40
C LEU A 267 -1.39 -1.16 -23.02
N ASP A 268 -0.87 -2.08 -23.85
CA ASP A 268 -0.92 -3.51 -23.59
C ASP A 268 -0.09 -3.92 -22.36
N ASP A 269 0.99 -3.19 -22.08
CA ASP A 269 1.83 -3.40 -20.88
C ASP A 269 1.04 -3.20 -19.58
N ALA A 270 -0.07 -2.44 -19.60
CA ALA A 270 -0.92 -2.24 -18.43
C ALA A 270 -1.53 -3.56 -17.93
N ALA A 271 -1.75 -4.55 -18.81
CA ALA A 271 -2.32 -5.84 -18.45
C ALA A 271 -1.44 -6.63 -17.48
N THR A 272 -0.12 -6.55 -17.63
CA THR A 272 0.87 -7.21 -16.75
C THR A 272 1.34 -6.31 -15.61
N ARG A 273 1.06 -5.00 -15.69
CA ARG A 273 1.36 -4.00 -14.65
C ARG A 273 0.09 -3.47 -13.97
N GLN A 274 -0.57 -4.32 -13.18
CA GLN A 274 -1.82 -3.99 -12.49
C GLN A 274 -1.63 -3.30 -11.13
N HIS A 275 -0.46 -3.47 -10.50
CA HIS A 275 -0.24 -2.89 -9.18
C HIS A 275 0.00 -1.37 -9.23
N THR A 276 0.63 -0.85 -10.27
CA THR A 276 0.96 0.58 -10.42
C THR A 276 0.70 1.09 -11.83
N PRO A 277 0.31 2.37 -12.02
CA PRO A 277 -0.09 3.32 -11.00
C PRO A 277 -1.44 2.94 -10.36
N LYS A 278 -1.79 3.58 -9.25
CA LYS A 278 -3.16 3.58 -8.71
C LYS A 278 -4.00 4.63 -9.42
N VAL A 279 -5.31 4.43 -9.44
CA VAL A 279 -6.28 5.45 -9.85
C VAL A 279 -7.22 5.74 -8.70
N ALA A 280 -7.41 7.01 -8.40
CA ALA A 280 -8.25 7.52 -7.33
C ALA A 280 -9.04 8.72 -7.80
N PHE A 281 -10.17 8.97 -7.15
CA PHE A 281 -10.97 10.16 -7.37
C PHE A 281 -11.23 10.89 -6.06
N VAL A 282 -11.30 12.22 -6.15
CA VAL A 282 -11.38 13.14 -5.02
C VAL A 282 -12.61 14.04 -5.13
N ALA A 283 -13.14 14.45 -3.99
CA ALA A 283 -14.21 15.44 -3.90
C ALA A 283 -14.03 16.32 -2.66
N PRO A 284 -14.63 17.52 -2.63
CA PRO A 284 -14.79 18.29 -1.42
C PRO A 284 -15.46 17.49 -0.29
N PRO A 285 -15.30 17.89 0.98
CA PRO A 285 -15.88 17.18 2.10
C PRO A 285 -17.41 17.16 2.01
N ALA A 286 -18.00 15.99 2.27
CA ALA A 286 -19.44 15.82 2.33
C ALA A 286 -19.79 14.70 3.32
N ASP A 287 -20.98 14.78 3.92
CA ASP A 287 -21.49 13.76 4.82
C ASP A 287 -21.67 12.42 4.09
N TYR A 288 -21.30 11.33 4.75
CA TYR A 288 -21.61 9.98 4.28
C TYR A 288 -21.65 8.97 5.44
N THR A 289 -22.26 7.82 5.17
CA THR A 289 -22.21 6.67 6.08
C THR A 289 -21.09 5.74 5.62
N ALA A 290 -20.13 5.47 6.51
CA ALA A 290 -19.05 4.53 6.24
C ALA A 290 -19.58 3.09 6.12
N SER A 291 -18.76 2.18 5.59
CA SER A 291 -19.09 0.76 5.42
C SER A 291 -19.46 0.03 6.73
N SER A 292 -19.04 0.57 7.88
CA SER A 292 -19.40 0.07 9.21
C SER A 292 -20.75 0.57 9.72
N GLY A 293 -21.43 1.47 9.01
CA GLY A 293 -22.62 2.18 9.46
C GLY A 293 -22.33 3.47 10.26
N LYS A 294 -21.06 3.75 10.58
CA LYS A 294 -20.65 4.98 11.27
C LYS A 294 -20.87 6.21 10.37
N PRO A 295 -21.57 7.26 10.85
CA PRO A 295 -21.64 8.52 10.11
C PRO A 295 -20.28 9.22 10.13
N VAL A 296 -19.91 9.81 9.00
CA VAL A 296 -18.75 10.68 8.86
C VAL A 296 -19.27 12.04 8.43
N ALA A 297 -19.13 13.05 9.28
CA ALA A 297 -19.57 14.40 8.98
C ALA A 297 -18.55 15.11 8.07
N ALA A 298 -19.03 15.96 7.17
CA ALA A 298 -18.21 16.80 6.31
C ALA A 298 -17.25 17.67 7.13
N ALA A 299 -17.66 18.12 8.32
CA ALA A 299 -16.83 18.91 9.23
C ALA A 299 -15.65 18.12 9.83
N ASP A 300 -15.72 16.79 9.84
CA ASP A 300 -14.68 15.92 10.38
C ASP A 300 -13.63 15.53 9.34
N ILE A 301 -13.74 16.01 8.09
CA ILE A 301 -12.82 15.68 7.01
C ILE A 301 -12.49 16.91 6.17
N ASP A 302 -11.29 16.94 5.62
CA ASP A 302 -10.85 17.98 4.70
C ASP A 302 -11.29 17.70 3.25
N LEU A 303 -11.42 16.42 2.88
CA LEU A 303 -11.78 15.96 1.54
C LEU A 303 -12.26 14.51 1.55
N LEU A 304 -12.86 14.08 0.45
CA LEU A 304 -13.18 12.68 0.19
C LEU A 304 -12.19 12.09 -0.82
N VAL A 305 -11.76 10.84 -0.57
CA VAL A 305 -10.94 10.09 -1.52
C VAL A 305 -11.42 8.65 -1.65
N ARG A 306 -11.50 8.17 -2.88
CA ARG A 306 -11.82 6.78 -3.23
C ARG A 306 -10.75 6.27 -4.19
N ALA A 307 -10.21 5.09 -3.93
CA ALA A 307 -9.08 4.57 -4.72
C ALA A 307 -9.31 3.12 -5.14
N MET A 308 -8.89 2.81 -6.37
CA MET A 308 -8.94 1.47 -6.94
C MET A 308 -7.60 0.76 -6.72
N SER A 309 -7.65 -0.54 -6.44
CA SER A 309 -6.46 -1.40 -6.39
C SER A 309 -6.79 -2.79 -6.92
N MET A 310 -6.01 -3.25 -7.90
CA MET A 310 -6.23 -4.51 -8.61
C MET A 310 -7.65 -4.59 -9.21
N GLY A 311 -8.06 -3.53 -9.92
CA GLY A 311 -9.34 -3.48 -10.63
C GLY A 311 -10.59 -3.35 -9.76
N LYS A 312 -10.47 -3.08 -8.45
CA LYS A 312 -11.60 -2.96 -7.52
C LYS A 312 -11.44 -1.75 -6.60
N LEU A 313 -12.56 -1.16 -6.18
CA LEU A 313 -12.59 -0.13 -5.14
C LEU A 313 -12.08 -0.72 -3.83
N HIS A 314 -11.07 -0.08 -3.27
CA HIS A 314 -10.47 -0.47 -2.01
C HIS A 314 -11.42 -0.17 -0.85
N HIS A 315 -11.51 -1.07 0.13
CA HIS A 315 -12.47 -0.96 1.25
C HIS A 315 -12.17 0.23 2.19
N ALA A 316 -10.89 0.52 2.44
CA ALA A 316 -10.43 1.68 3.18
C ALA A 316 -9.52 2.55 2.30
N MET A 317 -8.23 2.65 2.62
CA MET A 317 -7.20 3.22 1.75
C MET A 317 -5.89 2.43 1.81
N MET A 318 -5.20 2.32 0.67
CA MET A 318 -3.84 1.77 0.64
C MET A 318 -2.88 2.74 1.33
N GLY A 319 -2.02 2.26 2.24
CA GLY A 319 -1.07 3.13 2.95
C GLY A 319 -0.19 3.98 2.03
N THR A 320 0.30 3.43 0.92
CA THR A 320 1.08 4.20 -0.06
C THR A 320 0.24 5.25 -0.81
N ALA A 321 -1.03 4.97 -1.09
CA ALA A 321 -1.93 5.99 -1.66
C ALA A 321 -2.27 7.07 -0.63
N ALA A 322 -2.30 6.74 0.67
CA ALA A 322 -2.41 7.76 1.72
C ALA A 322 -1.20 8.71 1.72
N VAL A 323 0.02 8.19 1.52
CA VAL A 323 1.21 9.04 1.30
C VAL A 323 1.02 9.95 0.08
N ALA A 324 0.55 9.39 -1.05
CA ALA A 324 0.27 10.19 -2.25
C ALA A 324 -0.77 11.29 -2.00
N ILE A 325 -1.83 11.00 -1.24
CA ILE A 325 -2.87 11.96 -0.84
C ILE A 325 -2.26 13.08 0.01
N GLY A 326 -1.55 12.73 1.08
CA GLY A 326 -0.92 13.72 1.97
C GLY A 326 0.06 14.62 1.22
N THR A 327 0.87 14.01 0.36
CA THR A 327 1.85 14.71 -0.48
C THR A 327 1.17 15.67 -1.45
N ALA A 328 0.19 15.19 -2.22
CA ALA A 328 -0.53 16.02 -3.17
C ALA A 328 -1.32 17.14 -2.46
N ALA A 329 -1.94 16.84 -1.31
CA ALA A 329 -2.65 17.83 -0.51
C ALA A 329 -1.74 18.95 0.01
N ALA A 330 -0.47 18.64 0.29
CA ALA A 330 0.50 19.63 0.77
C ALA A 330 1.03 20.58 -0.31
N ILE A 331 0.75 20.28 -1.59
CA ILE A 331 1.24 21.05 -2.74
C ILE A 331 0.08 21.89 -3.30
N PRO A 332 0.11 23.23 -3.10
CA PRO A 332 -0.92 24.12 -3.59
C PRO A 332 -1.16 23.95 -5.10
N GLY A 333 -2.41 23.71 -5.48
CA GLY A 333 -2.82 23.66 -6.88
C GLY A 333 -3.02 22.27 -7.48
N THR A 334 -2.62 21.19 -6.81
CA THR A 334 -3.02 19.81 -7.21
C THR A 334 -4.54 19.62 -7.02
N LEU A 335 -5.13 18.62 -7.68
CA LEU A 335 -6.57 18.33 -7.50
C LEU A 335 -6.90 17.89 -6.07
N VAL A 336 -5.99 17.17 -5.41
CA VAL A 336 -6.16 16.77 -4.01
C VAL A 336 -6.15 17.98 -3.09
N ASN A 337 -5.22 18.92 -3.31
CA ASN A 337 -5.16 20.17 -2.56
C ASN A 337 -6.41 21.04 -2.77
N ARG A 338 -6.89 21.15 -4.02
CA ARG A 338 -8.13 21.88 -4.35
C ARG A 338 -9.37 21.26 -3.69
N ALA A 339 -9.49 19.94 -3.74
CA ALA A 339 -10.58 19.22 -3.06
C ALA A 339 -10.56 19.45 -1.55
N ALA A 340 -9.37 19.61 -0.96
CA ALA A 340 -9.18 20.00 0.43
C ALA A 340 -9.39 21.51 0.69
N GLY A 341 -9.83 22.31 -0.27
CA GLY A 341 -10.05 23.76 -0.10
C GLY A 341 -8.83 24.65 -0.35
N GLY A 342 -7.71 24.10 -0.85
CA GLY A 342 -6.53 24.85 -1.26
C GLY A 342 -5.56 25.21 -0.13
N GLY A 343 -4.61 26.10 -0.43
CA GLY A 343 -3.62 26.63 0.52
C GLY A 343 -2.46 25.69 0.84
N GLY A 344 -1.56 26.14 1.73
CA GLY A 344 -0.46 25.32 2.25
C GLY A 344 -0.93 24.41 3.38
N ARG A 345 -1.05 23.10 3.13
CA ARG A 345 -1.51 22.12 4.11
C ARG A 345 -0.35 21.21 4.52
N THR A 346 -0.13 21.00 5.81
CA THR A 346 0.88 20.04 6.30
C THR A 346 0.27 18.71 6.74
N ALA A 347 -1.05 18.67 6.88
CA ALA A 347 -1.82 17.45 7.09
C ALA A 347 -3.24 17.60 6.55
N VAL A 348 -3.83 16.47 6.18
CA VAL A 348 -5.25 16.36 5.85
C VAL A 348 -5.84 15.11 6.50
N ARG A 349 -7.11 15.20 6.87
CA ARG A 349 -7.95 14.06 7.22
C ARG A 349 -8.92 13.82 6.08
N PHE A 350 -8.76 12.72 5.36
CA PHE A 350 -9.66 12.38 4.25
C PHE A 350 -10.65 11.30 4.64
N GLY A 351 -11.87 11.38 4.11
CA GLY A 351 -12.87 10.32 4.20
C GLY A 351 -12.67 9.27 3.10
N HIS A 352 -12.53 8.00 3.49
CA HIS A 352 -12.51 6.80 2.65
C HIS A 352 -13.71 5.89 2.98
N PRO A 353 -13.99 4.79 2.25
CA PRO A 353 -15.25 4.06 2.44
C PRO A 353 -15.47 3.53 3.86
N SER A 354 -14.41 3.10 4.56
CA SER A 354 -14.51 2.63 5.96
C SER A 354 -14.43 3.70 7.06
N GLY A 355 -14.33 5.00 6.73
CA GLY A 355 -14.17 6.08 7.72
C GLY A 355 -13.11 7.09 7.31
N THR A 356 -12.32 7.60 8.25
CA THR A 356 -11.36 8.69 8.03
C THR A 356 -9.91 8.27 8.25
N LEU A 357 -8.99 9.02 7.62
CA LEU A 357 -7.56 8.82 7.83
C LEU A 357 -6.83 10.16 7.80
N ARG A 358 -6.08 10.43 8.86
CA ARG A 358 -5.19 11.59 8.93
C ARG A 358 -3.80 11.23 8.39
N VAL A 359 -3.31 12.03 7.46
CA VAL A 359 -1.96 11.91 6.89
C VAL A 359 -1.30 13.29 6.85
N GLY A 360 -0.03 13.34 7.22
CA GLY A 360 0.81 14.53 7.14
C GLY A 360 1.82 14.43 6.00
N ALA A 361 2.22 15.57 5.44
CA ALA A 361 3.36 15.67 4.56
C ALA A 361 4.05 17.03 4.73
N GLU A 362 5.38 17.00 4.74
CA GLU A 362 6.22 18.20 4.75
C GLU A 362 6.74 18.43 3.32
N ALA A 363 6.19 19.45 2.66
CA ALA A 363 6.57 19.86 1.32
C ALA A 363 7.23 21.25 1.38
N ARG A 364 8.34 21.41 0.65
CA ARG A 364 9.04 22.68 0.47
C ARG A 364 9.39 22.88 -1.01
N GLN A 365 9.46 24.13 -1.45
CA GLN A 365 10.06 24.44 -2.74
C GLN A 365 11.57 24.59 -2.59
N VAL A 366 12.33 23.89 -3.42
CA VAL A 366 13.77 24.03 -3.59
C VAL A 366 14.01 24.32 -5.06
N ASP A 367 14.64 25.45 -5.37
CA ASP A 367 14.93 25.87 -6.75
C ASP A 367 13.70 25.85 -7.70
N GLY A 368 12.54 26.23 -7.16
CA GLY A 368 11.27 26.25 -7.91
C GLY A 368 10.59 24.90 -8.10
N GLN A 369 11.18 23.80 -7.57
CA GLN A 369 10.60 22.46 -7.60
C GLN A 369 10.10 22.04 -6.21
N TRP A 370 8.97 21.32 -6.17
CA TRP A 370 8.47 20.77 -4.92
C TRP A 370 9.27 19.54 -4.50
N THR A 371 9.78 19.59 -3.28
CA THR A 371 10.44 18.47 -2.60
C THR A 371 9.61 18.12 -1.36
N VAL A 372 9.34 16.84 -1.16
CA VAL A 372 8.66 16.35 0.04
C VAL A 372 9.67 15.55 0.83
N THR A 373 9.98 16.00 2.04
CA THR A 373 11.01 15.40 2.90
C THR A 373 10.45 14.24 3.69
N LYS A 374 9.16 14.30 4.02
CA LYS A 374 8.53 13.34 4.94
C LYS A 374 7.03 13.27 4.72
N ALA A 375 6.48 12.06 4.77
CA ALA A 375 5.05 11.82 4.96
C ALA A 375 4.82 11.01 6.23
N LEU A 376 3.84 11.40 7.04
CA LEU A 376 3.56 10.84 8.35
C LEU A 376 2.16 10.24 8.41
N MET A 377 2.03 9.04 8.98
CA MET A 377 0.74 8.47 9.32
C MET A 377 0.82 7.52 10.51
N SER A 378 -0.30 7.37 11.20
CA SER A 378 -0.46 6.39 12.27
C SER A 378 -1.15 5.14 11.76
N ARG A 379 -0.67 3.98 12.20
CA ARG A 379 -1.24 2.65 11.93
C ARG A 379 -1.20 1.82 13.20
N SER A 380 -1.64 0.57 13.10
CA SER A 380 -1.43 -0.44 14.13
C SER A 380 -1.14 -1.78 13.46
N ALA A 381 -0.50 -2.68 14.18
CA ALA A 381 -0.24 -4.04 13.72
C ALA A 381 -0.45 -5.04 14.85
N ARG A 382 -0.70 -6.30 14.49
CA ARG A 382 -0.69 -7.42 15.42
C ARG A 382 -0.45 -8.75 14.71
N VAL A 383 0.17 -9.70 15.41
CA VAL A 383 0.18 -11.11 15.03
C VAL A 383 -1.25 -11.67 15.13
N LEU A 384 -1.65 -12.42 14.10
CA LEU A 384 -2.88 -13.19 14.07
C LEU A 384 -2.60 -14.68 14.29
N MET A 385 -1.50 -15.17 13.73
CA MET A 385 -1.03 -16.54 13.87
C MET A 385 0.47 -16.59 13.62
N GLU A 386 1.19 -17.43 14.36
CA GLU A 386 2.61 -17.73 14.16
C GLU A 386 2.84 -19.23 14.13
N GLY A 387 3.89 -19.68 13.44
CA GLY A 387 4.23 -21.09 13.32
C GLY A 387 4.79 -21.42 11.94
N TRP A 388 4.18 -22.40 11.27
CA TRP A 388 4.61 -22.86 9.94
C TRP A 388 3.44 -22.88 8.96
N VAL A 389 3.64 -22.27 7.78
CA VAL A 389 2.80 -22.59 6.62
C VAL A 389 3.23 -23.92 6.01
N ARG A 390 2.33 -24.56 5.27
CA ARG A 390 2.61 -25.81 4.55
C ARG A 390 2.30 -25.66 3.08
N VAL A 391 3.19 -26.22 2.26
CA VAL A 391 3.01 -26.31 0.81
C VAL A 391 3.52 -27.67 0.32
N PRO A 392 2.94 -28.25 -0.75
CA PRO A 392 3.53 -29.40 -1.43
C PRO A 392 4.96 -29.11 -1.87
N GLU A 393 5.81 -30.13 -1.86
CA GLU A 393 7.11 -30.04 -2.53
C GLU A 393 6.86 -29.94 -4.04
N THR A 394 7.33 -28.86 -4.67
CA THR A 394 7.30 -28.76 -6.13
C THR A 394 8.23 -29.82 -6.69
N PRO A 395 7.79 -30.73 -7.57
CA PRO A 395 8.70 -31.68 -8.20
C PRO A 395 9.84 -30.91 -8.86
N ALA A 396 11.09 -31.35 -8.62
CA ALA A 396 12.18 -30.94 -9.51
C ALA A 396 11.77 -31.37 -10.92
N GLY A 397 11.56 -30.39 -11.81
CA GLY A 397 11.03 -30.59 -13.15
C GLY A 397 11.85 -31.57 -13.99
#